data_AF-A0A2H0YEI1-F1
#
_entry.id   AF-A0A2H0YEI1-F1
#
_cell.length_a   1.000
_cell.length_b   1.000
_cell.length_c   1.000
_cell.angle_alpha   90.00
_cell.angle_beta   90.00
_cell.angle_gamma   90.00
#
_symmetry.space_group_name_H-M   'P 1'
#
loop_
_entity.id
_entity.type
_entity.pdbx_description
1 polymer ?
#
loop_
_entity_poly.entity_id
_entity_poly.type
_entity_poly.pdbx_seq_one_letter_code
_entity_poly.pdbx_strand_id
1 'polypeptide(L)'
;MRYFIIFLISFLAAIFQSSFLVHFPIFGWVINLVLILAVGLAIFRNFKEGLFFAFFSGLLLDFFSAMPLGVKMVSLILCLIFLNLFFRFIKLSNLLKLLIFLPIILVIYEVLTLFLQWAI
;
A
#
# COMPACT_ATOMS: atom_id res chain seq x y z
N MET A 1 16.95 -14.38 4.30
CA MET A 1 16.96 -13.30 5.32
C MET A 1 16.19 -12.06 4.90
N ARG A 2 16.50 -11.39 3.78
CA ARG A 2 15.81 -10.14 3.39
C ARG A 2 14.28 -10.24 3.28
N TYR A 3 13.74 -11.23 2.57
CA TYR A 3 12.28 -11.39 2.41
C TYR A 3 11.56 -11.71 3.72
N PHE A 4 12.22 -12.41 4.64
CA PHE A 4 11.68 -12.68 5.97
C PHE A 4 11.50 -11.38 6.77
N ILE A 5 12.47 -10.47 6.69
CA ILE A 5 12.37 -9.14 7.34
C ILE A 5 11.22 -8.33 6.71
N ILE A 6 11.08 -8.33 5.38
CA ILE A 6 9.98 -7.63 4.69
C ILE A 6 8.64 -8.19 5.13
N PHE A 7 8.52 -9.52 5.21
CA PHE A 7 7.32 -10.19 5.71
C PHE A 7 7.01 -9.77 7.16
N LEU A 8 8.00 -9.79 8.05
CA LEU A 8 7.82 -9.38 9.45
C LEU A 8 7.35 -7.92 9.57
N ILE A 9 7.96 -7.01 8.81
CA ILE A 9 7.54 -5.60 8.78
C ILE A 9 6.12 -5.48 8.19
N SER A 10 5.78 -6.24 7.16
CA SER A 10 4.44 -6.23 6.55
C SER A 10 3.37 -6.69 7.55
N PHE A 11 3.70 -7.68 8.39
CA PHE A 11 2.84 -8.19 9.43
C PHE A 11 2.62 -7.17 10.54
N LEU A 12 3.70 -6.60 11.07
CA LEU A 12 3.62 -5.54 12.09
C LEU A 12 2.87 -4.32 11.58
N ALA A 13 3.13 -3.90 10.33
CA ALA A 13 2.44 -2.77 9.71
C ALA A 13 0.94 -3.04 9.53
N ALA A 14 0.55 -4.24 9.09
CA ALA A 14 -0.86 -4.61 8.93
C ALA A 14 -1.59 -4.61 10.29
N ILE A 15 -0.99 -5.19 11.33
CA ILE A 15 -1.54 -5.18 12.69
C ILE A 15 -1.66 -3.76 13.23
N PHE A 16 -0.61 -2.96 13.10
CA PHE A 16 -0.63 -1.59 13.60
C PHE A 16 -1.67 -0.74 12.86
N GLN A 17 -1.80 -0.94 11.55
CA GLN A 17 -2.83 -0.31 10.72
C GLN A 17 -4.23 -0.70 11.20
N SER A 18 -4.51 -2.00 11.37
CA SER A 18 -5.86 -2.50 11.69
C SER A 18 -6.26 -2.28 13.14
N SER A 19 -5.31 -2.30 14.07
CA SER A 19 -5.60 -2.27 15.51
C SER A 19 -5.46 -0.89 16.12
N PHE A 20 -4.49 -0.09 15.68
CA PHE A 20 -4.21 1.22 16.29
C PHE A 20 -4.70 2.37 15.41
N LEU A 21 -4.23 2.43 14.16
CA LEU A 21 -4.48 3.58 13.25
C LEU A 21 -5.94 3.78 12.88
N VAL A 22 -6.77 2.73 12.85
CA VAL A 22 -8.22 2.86 12.59
C VAL A 22 -8.90 3.81 13.60
N HIS A 23 -8.36 3.93 14.82
CA HIS A 23 -8.92 4.79 15.87
C HIS A 23 -8.49 6.26 15.79
N PHE A 24 -7.58 6.61 14.86
CA PHE A 24 -7.08 7.98 14.68
C PHE A 24 -7.40 8.50 13.28
N PRO A 25 -8.69 8.67 12.92
CA PRO A 25 -9.07 9.28 11.66
C PRO A 25 -8.70 10.76 11.66
N ILE A 26 -8.07 11.21 10.57
CA ILE A 26 -7.71 12.61 10.33
C ILE A 26 -8.73 13.14 9.31
N PHE A 27 -9.56 14.11 9.70
CA PHE A 27 -10.68 14.61 8.87
C PHE A 27 -11.63 13.50 8.36
N GLY A 28 -11.78 12.40 9.11
CA GLY A 28 -12.60 11.25 8.70
C GLY A 28 -11.87 10.24 7.81
N TRP A 29 -10.60 10.49 7.45
CA TRP A 29 -9.78 9.60 6.64
C TRP A 29 -8.72 8.94 7.51
N VAL A 30 -8.55 7.61 7.39
CA VAL A 30 -7.46 6.89 8.06
C VAL A 30 -6.28 6.81 7.10
N ILE A 31 -5.13 7.35 7.51
CA ILE A 31 -3.91 7.26 6.70
C ILE A 31 -3.54 5.77 6.54
N ASN A 32 -3.35 5.34 5.28
CA ASN A 32 -2.94 3.98 4.97
C ASN A 32 -1.41 3.83 5.09
N LEU A 33 -0.94 3.46 6.29
CA LEU A 33 0.49 3.25 6.58
C LEU A 33 1.07 2.12 5.71
N VAL A 34 0.29 1.08 5.44
CA VAL A 34 0.70 -0.04 4.60
C VAL A 34 1.01 0.42 3.17
N LEU A 35 0.15 1.26 2.58
CA LEU A 35 0.36 1.85 1.27
C LEU A 35 1.62 2.72 1.24
N ILE A 36 1.79 3.58 2.23
CA ILE A 36 2.97 4.47 2.36
C ILE A 36 4.26 3.64 2.38
N LEU A 37 4.31 2.59 3.20
CA LEU A 37 5.47 1.71 3.29
C LEU A 37 5.71 0.92 2.00
N ALA A 38 4.66 0.40 1.36
CA ALA A 38 4.76 -0.33 0.11
C ALA A 38 5.34 0.54 -1.01
N VAL A 39 4.83 1.76 -1.15
CA VAL A 39 5.28 2.77 -2.11
C VAL A 39 6.73 3.20 -1.79
N GLY A 40 7.03 3.47 -0.52
CA GLY A 40 8.38 3.80 -0.07
C GLY A 40 9.39 2.70 -0.41
N LEU A 41 9.08 1.44 -0.11
CA LEU A 41 9.94 0.30 -0.45
C LEU A 41 10.13 0.15 -1.97
N ALA A 42 9.07 0.36 -2.76
CA ALA A 42 9.16 0.32 -4.21
C ALA A 42 10.07 1.42 -4.78
N ILE A 43 10.04 2.63 -4.19
CA ILE A 43 10.83 3.79 -4.62
C ILE A 43 12.29 3.69 -4.15
N PHE A 44 12.51 3.50 -2.86
CA PHE A 44 13.84 3.63 -2.26
C PHE A 44 14.70 2.37 -2.40
N ARG A 45 14.07 1.20 -2.58
CA ARG A 45 14.78 -0.07 -2.66
C ARG A 45 14.60 -0.74 -4.01
N ASN A 46 13.47 -1.41 -4.21
CA ASN A 46 13.18 -2.17 -5.42
C ASN A 46 11.67 -2.40 -5.56
N PHE A 47 11.17 -2.27 -6.79
CA PHE A 47 9.77 -2.53 -7.11
C PHE A 47 9.30 -3.93 -6.65
N LYS A 48 10.12 -4.96 -6.84
CA LYS A 48 9.82 -6.34 -6.41
C LYS A 48 9.63 -6.45 -4.89
N GLU A 49 10.40 -5.69 -4.10
CA GLU A 49 10.28 -5.69 -2.64
C GLU A 49 8.99 -4.98 -2.19
N GLY A 50 8.64 -3.87 -2.85
CA GLY A 50 7.36 -3.19 -2.64
C GLY A 50 6.17 -4.08 -2.98
N LEU A 51 6.21 -4.81 -4.11
CA LEU A 51 5.17 -5.77 -4.49
C LEU A 51 5.02 -6.90 -3.48
N PHE A 52 6.13 -7.48 -3.02
CA PHE A 52 6.10 -8.53 -2.01
C PHE A 52 5.47 -8.00 -0.71
N PHE A 53 5.85 -6.80 -0.28
CA PHE A 53 5.26 -6.15 0.89
C PHE A 53 3.75 -5.91 0.70
N ALA A 54 3.33 -5.34 -0.43
CA ALA A 54 1.93 -5.08 -0.77
C ALA A 54 1.07 -6.35 -0.79
N PHE A 55 1.61 -7.45 -1.32
CA PHE A 55 0.93 -8.74 -1.35
C PHE A 55 0.64 -9.24 0.08
N PHE A 56 1.66 -9.36 0.93
CA PHE A 56 1.49 -9.91 2.27
C PHE A 56 0.70 -8.98 3.20
N SER A 57 1.06 -7.69 3.24
CA SER A 57 0.32 -6.73 4.06
C SER A 57 -1.12 -6.56 3.60
N GLY A 58 -1.38 -6.59 2.29
CA GLY A 58 -2.72 -6.51 1.73
C GLY A 58 -3.59 -7.71 2.12
N LEU A 59 -3.06 -8.93 1.99
CA LEU A 59 -3.76 -10.14 2.45
C LEU A 59 -4.07 -10.06 3.94
N LEU A 60 -3.08 -9.67 4.76
CA LEU A 60 -3.26 -9.54 6.20
C LEU A 60 -4.31 -8.47 6.55
N LEU A 61 -4.31 -7.35 5.85
CA LEU A 61 -5.34 -6.33 6.03
C LEU A 61 -6.72 -6.86 5.65
N ASP A 62 -6.86 -7.64 4.57
CA ASP A 62 -8.13 -8.27 4.22
C ASP A 62 -8.60 -9.20 5.34
N PHE A 63 -7.70 -10.03 5.88
CA PHE A 63 -8.00 -10.89 7.04
C PHE A 63 -8.44 -10.11 8.28
N PHE A 64 -7.82 -8.96 8.57
CA PHE A 64 -8.12 -8.18 9.78
C PHE A 64 -9.32 -7.22 9.63
N SER A 65 -9.76 -6.90 8.41
CA SER A 65 -10.73 -5.82 8.18
C SER A 65 -12.14 -6.26 7.82
N ALA A 66 -12.45 -7.57 7.95
CA ALA A 66 -13.75 -8.15 7.59
C ALA A 66 -14.20 -7.87 6.13
N MET A 67 -13.29 -7.36 5.28
CA MET A 67 -13.51 -7.14 3.86
C MET A 67 -13.36 -8.46 3.08
N PRO A 68 -13.94 -8.54 1.87
CA PRO A 68 -13.71 -9.68 1.00
C PRO A 68 -12.22 -9.90 0.78
N LEU A 69 -11.78 -11.16 0.89
CA LEU A 69 -10.39 -11.54 0.69
C LEU A 69 -9.91 -11.10 -0.70
N GLY A 70 -8.79 -10.38 -0.74
CA GLY A 70 -8.14 -9.93 -1.97
C GLY A 70 -8.42 -8.48 -2.36
N VAL A 71 -9.42 -7.80 -1.78
CA VAL A 71 -9.74 -6.42 -2.14
C VAL A 71 -8.55 -5.49 -1.88
N LYS A 72 -8.01 -5.47 -0.66
CA LYS A 72 -6.88 -4.60 -0.31
C LYS A 72 -5.59 -5.10 -0.93
N MET A 73 -5.39 -6.42 -1.00
CA MET A 73 -4.24 -7.00 -1.69
C MET A 73 -4.15 -6.54 -3.15
N VAL A 74 -5.22 -6.72 -3.92
CA VAL A 74 -5.26 -6.35 -5.34
C VAL A 74 -5.13 -4.84 -5.50
N SER A 75 -5.82 -4.06 -4.68
CA SER A 75 -5.74 -2.58 -4.73
C SER A 75 -4.31 -2.08 -4.51
N LEU A 76 -3.59 -2.61 -3.50
CA LEU A 76 -2.19 -2.25 -3.24
C LEU A 76 -1.26 -2.63 -4.39
N ILE A 77 -1.44 -3.83 -4.96
CA ILE A 77 -0.62 -4.31 -6.08
C ILE A 77 -0.85 -3.44 -7.33
N LEU A 78 -2.11 -3.14 -7.66
CA LEU A 78 -2.46 -2.29 -8.79
C LEU A 78 -1.89 -0.88 -8.64
N CYS A 79 -1.94 -0.30 -7.43
CA CYS A 79 -1.32 0.99 -7.14
C CYS A 79 0.18 1.00 -7.42
N LEU A 80 0.89 -0.06 -7.00
CA LEU A 80 2.33 -0.18 -7.27
C LEU A 80 2.62 -0.36 -8.75
N ILE A 81 1.84 -1.19 -9.46
CA ILE A 81 1.98 -1.36 -10.91
C ILE A 81 1.80 -0.02 -11.62
N PHE A 82 0.75 0.73 -11.27
CA PHE A 82 0.51 2.07 -11.78
C PHE A 82 1.73 2.96 -11.56
N LEU A 83 2.21 3.07 -10.31
CA LEU A 83 3.40 3.85 -9.97
C LEU A 83 4.64 3.46 -10.79
N ASN A 84 4.88 2.17 -11.01
CA ASN A 84 6.05 1.68 -11.76
C ASN A 84 6.00 2.04 -13.24
N LEU A 85 4.79 2.16 -13.82
CA LEU A 85 4.62 2.63 -15.20
C LEU A 85 5.06 4.10 -15.32
N PHE A 86 4.65 4.96 -14.40
CA PHE A 86 5.00 6.39 -14.44
C PHE A 86 6.45 6.68 -14.09
N PHE A 87 7.06 5.89 -13.21
CA PHE A 87 8.46 6.09 -12.80
C PHE A 87 9.48 5.96 -13.93
N ARG A 88 9.14 5.23 -14.99
CA ARG A 88 10.01 5.11 -16.17
C ARG A 88 10.15 6.44 -16.92
N PHE A 89 9.18 7.33 -16.81
CA PHE A 89 9.14 8.59 -17.56
C PHE A 89 9.75 9.77 -16.80
N ILE A 90 10.03 9.62 -15.49
CA ILE A 90 10.32 10.77 -14.61
C ILE A 90 11.70 10.66 -13.96
N LYS A 91 12.59 11.59 -14.30
CA LYS A 91 13.90 11.78 -13.69
C LYS A 91 13.81 12.75 -12.49
N LEU A 92 13.15 12.32 -11.43
CA LEU A 92 13.14 13.04 -10.14
C LEU A 92 13.96 12.26 -9.10
N SER A 93 14.39 12.95 -8.04
CA SER A 93 14.96 12.28 -6.86
C SER A 93 13.89 11.41 -6.17
N ASN A 94 14.32 10.36 -5.47
CA ASN A 94 13.40 9.41 -4.84
C ASN A 94 12.47 10.08 -3.82
N LEU A 95 12.95 11.08 -3.08
CA LEU A 95 12.13 11.85 -2.14
C LEU A 95 11.04 12.67 -2.86
N LEU A 96 11.38 13.33 -3.97
CA LEU A 96 10.41 14.09 -4.76
C LEU A 96 9.37 13.17 -5.41
N LYS A 97 9.80 12.01 -5.92
CA LYS A 97 8.87 10.98 -6.43
C LYS A 97 7.88 10.56 -5.36
N LEU A 98 8.35 10.27 -4.15
CA LEU A 98 7.48 9.90 -3.03
C LEU A 98 6.47 11.00 -2.73
N LEU A 99 6.93 12.24 -2.51
CA LEU A 99 6.07 13.35 -2.10
C LEU A 99 4.98 13.67 -3.14
N ILE A 100 5.29 13.59 -4.43
CA ILE A 100 4.35 13.91 -5.50
C ILE A 100 3.38 12.75 -5.74
N PHE A 101 3.87 11.52 -5.79
CA PHE A 101 3.04 10.37 -6.17
C PHE A 101 2.21 9.80 -5.02
N LEU A 102 2.65 9.92 -3.78
CA LEU A 102 1.94 9.37 -2.62
C LEU A 102 0.49 9.88 -2.52
N PRO A 103 0.17 11.18 -2.58
CA PRO A 103 -1.22 11.64 -2.53
C PRO A 103 -2.05 11.10 -3.70
N ILE A 104 -1.48 11.05 -4.92
CA ILE A 104 -2.15 10.52 -6.11
C ILE A 104 -2.49 9.04 -5.91
N ILE A 105 -1.52 8.27 -5.42
CA ILE A 105 -1.67 6.83 -5.19
C ILE A 105 -2.64 6.53 -4.05
N LEU A 106 -2.71 7.39 -3.04
CA LEU A 106 -3.68 7.27 -1.96
C LEU A 106 -5.11 7.40 -2.50
N VAL A 107 -5.36 8.40 -3.36
CA VAL A 107 -6.66 8.56 -4.02
C VAL A 107 -6.97 7.35 -4.92
N ILE A 108 -6.02 6.90 -5.72
CA ILE A 108 -6.20 5.71 -6.59
C ILE A 108 -6.52 4.47 -5.76
N TYR A 109 -5.84 4.29 -4.63
CA TYR A 109 -6.07 3.17 -3.72
C TYR A 109 -7.52 3.16 -3.22
N GLU A 110 -8.02 4.28 -2.72
CA GLU A 110 -9.40 4.38 -2.21
C GLU A 110 -10.43 4.18 -3.32
N VAL A 111 -10.19 4.70 -4.52
CA VAL A 111 -11.08 4.46 -5.66
C VAL A 111 -11.11 2.98 -6.05
N LEU A 112 -9.94 2.31 -6.06
CA LEU A 112 -9.84 0.89 -6.39
C LEU A 112 -10.49 0.00 -5.33
N THR A 113 -10.29 0.28 -4.04
CA THR A 113 -10.89 -0.50 -2.96
C THR A 113 -12.41 -0.39 -3.00
N LEU A 114 -12.95 0.82 -3.18
CA LEU A 114 -14.39 1.04 -3.35
C LEU A 114 -14.91 0.31 -4.58
N PHE A 115 -14.28 0.50 -5.75
CA PHE A 115 -14.71 -0.15 -6.98
C PHE A 115 -14.75 -1.68 -6.86
N LEU A 116 -13.71 -2.28 -6.28
CA LEU A 116 -13.63 -3.74 -6.08
C LEU A 116 -14.64 -4.26 -5.07
N GLN A 117 -14.96 -3.49 -4.02
CA GLN A 117 -16.02 -3.86 -3.06
C GLN A 117 -17.39 -3.89 -3.70
N TRP A 118 -17.68 -2.96 -4.62
CA TRP A 118 -18.96 -2.92 -5.33
C TRP A 118 -19.11 -4.02 -6.38
N ALA A 119 -18.00 -4.60 -6.84
CA ALA A 119 -18.01 -5.62 -7.88
C ALA A 119 -18.19 -7.06 -7.38
N ILE A 120 -18.13 -7.29 -6.05
CA ILE A 120 -18.21 -8.59 -5.38
C ILE A 120 -19.51 -8.65 -4.58
#